data_AF-A0A7R9CQT7-F1
#
_entry.id   AF-A0A7R9CQT7-F1
#
_cell.length_a   1.000
_cell.length_b   1.000
_cell.length_c   1.000
_cell.angle_alpha   90.00
_cell.angle_beta   90.00
_cell.angle_gamma   90.00
#
_symmetry.space_group_name_H-M   'P 1'
#
loop_
_entity.id
_entity.type
_entity.pdbx_description
1 polymer ?
#
loop_
_entity_poly.entity_id
_entity_poly.type
_entity_poly.pdbx_seq_one_letter_code
_entity_poly.pdbx_strand_id
1 'polypeptide(L)'
;MGEDFHYQDAHLWFKNLDKLINYVNAKEDSNLNLVYSTPSCYLKAVNDANLTWPTKNDDFFPYASDPNSYWTGYFTSRPTIKRFERVGNNFLQVLNPGWS
;
A
#
# COMPACT_ATOMS: atom_id res chain seq x y z
N MET A 1 -1.24 10.05 -6.91
CA MET A 1 -1.39 10.88 -5.72
C MET A 1 -0.54 10.26 -4.63
N GLY A 2 0.75 10.59 -4.61
CA GLY A 2 1.75 9.95 -3.74
C GLY A 2 2.83 9.24 -4.54
N GLU A 3 3.99 9.13 -3.92
CA GLU A 3 5.21 8.38 -4.26
C GLU A 3 6.20 8.67 -3.10
N ASP A 4 7.41 8.12 -3.13
CA ASP A 4 8.44 8.34 -2.12
C ASP A 4 8.65 9.84 -1.81
N PHE A 5 8.55 10.19 -0.52
CA PHE A 5 8.78 11.54 0.00
C PHE A 5 8.00 12.67 -0.70
N HIS A 6 6.87 12.36 -1.33
CA HIS A 6 5.96 13.34 -1.92
C HIS A 6 5.21 14.15 -0.83
N TYR A 7 4.55 15.24 -1.26
CA TYR A 7 3.76 16.15 -0.41
C TYR A 7 4.55 16.95 0.66
N GLN A 8 5.88 17.07 0.54
CA GLN A 8 6.66 18.01 1.37
C GLN A 8 6.17 19.45 1.22
N ASP A 9 5.82 19.86 -0.01
CA ASP A 9 4.95 21.01 -0.28
C ASP A 9 3.60 20.49 -0.81
N ALA A 10 2.70 20.19 0.12
CA ALA A 10 1.40 19.64 -0.18
C ALA A 10 0.49 20.61 -0.95
N HIS A 11 0.68 21.92 -0.80
CA HIS A 11 -0.19 22.93 -1.39
C HIS A 11 -0.16 22.88 -2.93
N LEU A 12 1.01 22.64 -3.53
CA LEU A 12 1.14 22.47 -4.98
C LEU A 12 0.28 21.32 -5.53
N TRP A 13 0.23 20.20 -4.80
CA TRP A 13 -0.58 19.05 -5.19
C TRP A 13 -2.07 19.32 -5.03
N PHE A 14 -2.50 19.78 -3.85
CA PHE A 14 -3.91 20.03 -3.57
C PHE A 14 -4.51 21.11 -4.47
N LYS A 15 -3.78 22.20 -4.72
CA LYS A 15 -4.23 23.26 -5.64
C LYS A 15 -4.56 22.74 -7.05
N ASN A 16 -3.78 21.79 -7.56
CA ASN A 16 -4.00 21.23 -8.90
C ASN A 16 -5.08 20.15 -8.91
N LEU A 17 -5.15 19.34 -7.85
CA LEU A 17 -6.21 18.34 -7.68
C LEU A 17 -7.59 18.98 -7.49
N ASP A 18 -7.69 20.07 -6.72
CA ASP A 18 -8.94 20.84 -6.55
C ASP A 18 -9.46 21.35 -7.90
N LYS A 19 -8.57 21.90 -8.73
CA LYS A 19 -8.91 22.33 -10.08
C LYS A 19 -9.42 21.16 -10.92
N LEU A 20 -8.70 20.04 -10.92
CA LEU A 20 -9.07 18.84 -11.68
C LEU A 20 -10.46 18.33 -11.28
N ILE A 21 -10.71 18.18 -9.98
CA ILE A 21 -11.99 17.73 -9.43
C ILE A 21 -13.11 18.69 -9.86
N ASN A 22 -12.91 20.00 -9.69
CA ASN A 22 -13.91 21.01 -10.03
C ASN A 22 -14.25 21.01 -11.52
N TYR A 23 -13.24 20.98 -12.40
CA TYR A 23 -13.47 21.03 -13.85
C TYR A 23 -14.12 19.76 -14.39
N VAL A 24 -13.76 18.58 -13.87
CA VAL A 24 -14.37 17.32 -14.30
C VAL A 24 -15.81 17.23 -13.81
N ASN A 25 -16.06 17.50 -12.53
CA ASN A 25 -17.41 17.37 -11.97
C ASN A 25 -18.40 18.42 -12.49
N ALA A 26 -17.92 19.59 -12.95
CA ALA A 26 -18.77 20.61 -13.56
C ALA A 26 -19.12 20.32 -15.03
N LYS A 27 -18.48 19.33 -15.67
CA LYS A 27 -18.71 18.99 -17.07
C LYS A 27 -19.93 18.08 -17.19
N GLU A 28 -21.04 18.62 -17.69
CA GLU A 28 -22.32 17.90 -17.81
C GLU A 28 -22.27 16.65 -18.70
N ASP A 29 -21.34 16.59 -19.66
CA ASP A 29 -21.16 15.46 -20.57
C ASP A 29 -20.11 14.45 -20.09
N SER A 30 -19.79 14.45 -18.79
CA SER A 30 -18.90 13.47 -18.18
C SER A 30 -19.68 12.51 -17.28
N ASN A 31 -19.67 11.21 -17.60
CA ASN A 31 -20.19 10.17 -16.71
C ASN A 31 -19.21 9.87 -15.55
N LEU A 32 -18.53 10.90 -15.04
CA LEU A 32 -17.45 10.79 -14.06
C LEU A 32 -17.75 11.67 -12.85
N ASN A 33 -17.39 11.18 -11.67
CA ASN A 33 -17.41 11.95 -10.42
C ASN A 33 -16.09 11.72 -9.69
N LEU A 34 -15.28 12.78 -9.56
CA LEU A 34 -14.01 12.77 -8.86
C LEU A 34 -14.19 13.31 -7.44
N VAL A 35 -13.58 12.63 -6.47
CA VAL A 35 -13.58 13.04 -5.07
C VAL A 35 -12.22 12.76 -4.44
N TYR A 36 -11.85 13.55 -3.44
CA TYR A 36 -10.83 13.10 -2.49
C TYR A 36 -11.39 11.93 -1.69
N SER A 37 -10.53 10.95 -1.43
CA SER A 37 -10.92 9.72 -0.77
C SER A 37 -9.76 9.16 0.04
N THR A 38 -10.07 8.13 0.82
CA THR A 38 -9.10 7.31 1.54
C THR A 38 -9.24 5.85 1.08
N PRO A 39 -8.24 4.99 1.31
CA PRO A 39 -8.36 3.57 0.98
C PRO A 39 -9.59 2.89 1.60
N SER A 40 -10.01 3.30 2.81
CA SER A 40 -11.20 2.75 3.47
C SER A 40 -12.50 3.20 2.81
N CYS A 41 -12.60 4.46 2.39
CA CYS A 41 -13.74 4.96 1.61
C CYS A 41 -13.90 4.20 0.28
N TYR A 42 -12.78 3.94 -0.41
CA TYR A 42 -12.79 3.13 -1.64
C TYR A 42 -13.24 1.69 -1.36
N LEU A 43 -12.64 1.02 -0.37
CA LEU A 43 -13.00 -0.36 -0.02
C LEU A 43 -14.48 -0.49 0.35
N LYS A 44 -15.02 0.50 1.09
CA LYS A 44 -16.45 0.57 1.40
C LYS A 44 -17.30 0.64 0.14
N ALA A 45 -16.99 1.55 -0.79
CA ALA A 45 -17.74 1.69 -2.03
C ALA A 45 -17.69 0.43 -2.91
N VAL A 46 -16.54 -0.25 -2.96
CA VAL A 46 -16.38 -1.54 -3.66
C VAL A 46 -17.21 -2.64 -3.01
N ASN A 47 -17.25 -2.70 -1.68
CA ASN A 47 -18.07 -3.66 -0.95
C ASN A 47 -19.57 -3.38 -1.14
N ASP A 48 -19.99 -2.11 -1.08
CA ASP A 48 -21.38 -1.69 -1.28
C ASP A 48 -21.88 -1.98 -2.72
N ALA A 49 -20.98 -2.16 -3.68
CA ALA A 49 -21.32 -2.55 -5.05
C ALA A 49 -21.81 -4.00 -5.19
N ASN A 50 -21.77 -4.82 -4.11
CA ASN A 50 -22.31 -6.18 -4.05
C ASN A 50 -21.86 -7.09 -5.21
N LEU A 51 -20.57 -7.01 -5.56
CA LEU A 51 -19.95 -7.84 -6.58
C LEU A 51 -19.44 -9.17 -5.99
N THR A 52 -19.23 -10.17 -6.85
CA THR A 52 -18.60 -11.44 -6.49
C THR A 52 -17.10 -11.41 -6.80
N TRP A 53 -16.29 -12.00 -5.92
CA TRP A 53 -14.83 -11.98 -6.02
C TRP A 53 -14.26 -13.40 -5.97
N PRO A 54 -13.14 -13.66 -6.66
CA PRO A 54 -12.44 -14.93 -6.55
C PRO A 54 -11.73 -15.06 -5.19
N THR A 55 -11.53 -16.30 -4.73
CA THR A 55 -10.77 -16.62 -3.51
C THR A 55 -9.29 -16.86 -3.84
N LYS A 56 -8.37 -16.36 -2.99
CA LYS A 56 -6.92 -16.64 -3.04
C LYS A 56 -6.46 -17.13 -1.67
N ASN A 57 -5.70 -18.23 -1.64
CA ASN A 57 -5.30 -18.88 -0.37
C ASN A 57 -3.78 -18.93 -0.11
N ASP A 58 -2.93 -18.84 -1.14
CA ASP A 58 -1.47 -18.92 -0.98
C ASP A 58 -0.83 -17.53 -0.89
N ASP A 59 0.50 -17.47 -0.83
CA ASP A 59 1.27 -16.23 -0.82
C ASP A 59 1.47 -15.59 -2.21
N PHE A 60 2.31 -14.55 -2.23
CA PHE A 60 2.76 -13.81 -3.42
C PHE A 60 4.29 -13.93 -3.63
N PHE A 61 4.94 -14.98 -3.11
CA PHE A 61 6.38 -15.18 -3.29
C PHE A 61 6.70 -16.20 -4.41
N PRO A 62 7.86 -16.04 -5.10
CA PRO A 62 8.75 -14.88 -5.09
C PRO A 62 8.23 -13.73 -5.97
N TYR A 63 8.51 -12.49 -5.57
CA TYR A 63 8.21 -11.32 -6.38
C TYR A 63 9.24 -11.14 -7.51
N ALA A 64 8.77 -10.80 -8.71
CA ALA A 64 9.59 -10.37 -9.82
C ALA A 64 8.98 -9.11 -10.46
N SER A 65 9.79 -8.07 -10.65
CA SER A 65 9.35 -6.84 -11.33
C SER A 65 9.31 -6.99 -12.85
N ASP A 66 10.16 -7.88 -13.38
CA ASP A 66 10.35 -8.17 -14.81
C ASP A 66 10.64 -9.68 -15.00
N PRO A 67 10.56 -10.23 -16.22
CA PRO A 67 10.66 -11.68 -16.45
C PRO A 67 11.90 -12.37 -15.84
N ASN A 68 13.02 -11.65 -15.74
CA ASN A 68 14.29 -12.17 -15.21
C ASN A 68 14.78 -11.44 -13.95
N SER A 69 13.92 -10.62 -13.32
CA SER A 69 14.27 -9.77 -12.18
C SER A 69 13.57 -10.27 -10.93
N TYR A 70 13.94 -11.47 -10.45
CA TYR A 70 13.40 -12.06 -9.22
C TYR A 70 14.07 -11.47 -7.99
N TRP A 71 13.26 -11.00 -7.03
CA TRP A 71 13.74 -10.35 -5.81
C TRP A 71 14.01 -11.38 -4.72
N THR A 72 14.71 -12.47 -5.03
CA THR A 72 15.05 -13.51 -4.03
C THR A 72 16.39 -13.23 -3.33
N GLY A 73 17.21 -12.32 -3.87
CA GLY A 73 18.50 -11.95 -3.26
C GLY A 73 18.40 -11.30 -1.88
N TYR A 74 17.31 -10.58 -1.58
CA TYR A 74 17.12 -9.97 -0.26
C TYR A 74 16.80 -11.00 0.84
N PHE A 75 16.51 -12.26 0.48
CA PHE A 75 16.37 -13.35 1.45
C PHE A 75 17.67 -13.59 2.21
N THR A 76 18.84 -13.41 1.58
CA THR A 76 20.16 -13.65 2.18
C THR A 76 21.01 -12.39 2.37
N SER A 77 20.69 -11.27 1.71
CA SER A 77 21.41 -10.00 1.84
C SER A 77 21.56 -9.55 3.30
N ARG A 78 22.77 -9.11 3.69
CA ARG A 78 23.13 -8.67 5.06
C ARG A 78 22.81 -9.73 6.15
N PRO A 79 23.40 -10.94 6.07
CA PRO A 79 23.03 -12.07 6.92
C PRO A 79 23.31 -11.84 8.41
N THR A 80 24.34 -11.05 8.77
CA THR A 80 24.65 -10.72 10.17
C THR A 80 23.50 -9.97 10.85
N ILE A 81 22.85 -9.04 10.13
CA ILE A 81 21.72 -8.26 10.66
C ILE A 81 20.50 -9.17 10.83
N LYS A 82 20.21 -10.04 9.86
CA LYS A 82 19.12 -11.03 9.98
C LYS A 82 19.31 -11.96 11.18
N ARG A 83 20.54 -12.38 11.46
CA ARG A 83 20.86 -13.18 12.67
C ARG A 83 20.66 -12.37 13.95
N PHE A 84 21.12 -11.12 13.96
CA PHE A 84 20.97 -10.23 15.11
C PHE A 84 19.49 -10.02 15.47
N GLU A 85 18.63 -9.79 14.47
CA GLU A 85 17.18 -9.68 14.62
C GLU A 85 16.58 -10.92 15.32
N ARG A 86 16.93 -12.13 14.85
CA ARG A 86 16.45 -13.39 15.44
C ARG A 86 16.87 -13.58 16.90
N VAL A 87 18.12 -13.25 17.24
CA VAL A 87 18.62 -13.34 18.63
C VAL A 87 17.93 -12.31 19.51
N GLY A 88 17.76 -11.08 19.02
CA GLY A 88 17.04 -10.01 19.72
C GLY A 88 15.59 -10.38 20.00
N ASN A 89 14.86 -10.89 19.01
CA ASN A 89 13.49 -11.37 19.20
C ASN A 89 13.40 -12.46 20.28
N ASN A 90 14.30 -13.46 20.27
CA ASN A 90 14.29 -14.50 21.30
C ASN A 90 14.52 -13.92 22.70
N PHE A 91 15.49 -13.01 22.85
CA PHE A 91 15.76 -12.35 24.11
C PHE A 91 14.55 -11.56 24.62
N LEU A 92 13.86 -10.82 23.75
CA LEU A 92 12.66 -10.04 24.12
C LEU A 92 11.48 -10.93 24.53
N GLN A 93 11.29 -12.09 23.90
CA GLN A 93 10.24 -13.04 24.28
C GLN A 93 10.49 -13.64 25.67
N VAL A 94 11.75 -13.94 26.02
CA VAL A 94 12.11 -14.44 27.37
C VAL A 94 11.85 -13.38 28.45
N LEU A 95 12.09 -12.11 28.14
CA LEU A 95 11.89 -11.00 29.09
C LEU A 95 10.42 -10.65 29.34
N ASN A 96 9.50 -11.03 28.44
CA ASN A 96 8.07 -10.74 28.58
C ASN A 96 7.21 -12.00 28.38
N PRO A 97 7.22 -12.94 29.34
CA PRO A 97 6.49 -14.21 29.23
C PRO A 97 4.97 -14.08 29.35
N GLY A 98 4.41 -12.88 29.54
CA GLY A 98 2.96 -12.67 29.68
C GLY A 98 2.16 -12.65 28.37
N TRP A 99 2.80 -12.88 27.23
CA TRP A 99 2.19 -12.85 25.89
C TRP A 99 2.21 -14.21 25.16
N SER A 100 2.48 -15.31 25.89
CA SER A 100 2.34 -16.68 25.39
C SER A 100 1.05 -17.33 25.87
#